data_AF-A0A6P1KZM5-F1
#
_entry.id   AF-A0A6P1KZM5-F1
#
_cell.length_a   1.000
_cell.length_b   1.000
_cell.length_c   1.000
_cell.angle_alpha   90.00
_cell.angle_beta   90.00
_cell.angle_gamma   90.00
#
_symmetry.space_group_name_H-M   'P 1'
#
loop_
_entity.id
_entity.type
_entity.pdbx_description
1 polymer ?
#
loop_
_entity_poly.entity_id
_entity_poly.type
_entity_poly.pdbx_seq_one_letter_code
_entity_poly.pdbx_strand_id
1 'polypeptide(L)'
;MSTLKFLIKSQLKRSRLVQQVNGFTMIELLIAMILAFLIITPLLGFMVNIMDTDRKEQAKANSEQEIQAALDYIARDLQQAIYIYDADGIEAIKNQLPNSSATDRVPVVVFWKRELVNQALTITGTEKDDTFVYSLVAYYLIKDATSSSTWSNAARIARWQIKDGVPASTGVDCTGYTGKYISGNCPSPGFTLFKLDGVGTINDKMNAWVKATETYTADTTVLVDFIDQTKTDDTTPAPAATCPTDNNTWQKVSPNTASFNTRNTGKMTGFYACIDRVNTTAQVTLRGNALARLQSNNLNYTDTNKTYFPSASIRVQGRGYLFTK
;
A
#
# COMPACT_ATOMS: atom_id res chain seq x y z
N MET A 1 -95.94 9.07 -37.87
CA MET A 1 -95.28 9.34 -36.57
C MET A 1 -94.13 8.37 -36.21
N SER A 2 -93.42 7.75 -37.17
CA SER A 2 -92.24 6.90 -36.87
C SER A 2 -91.00 7.15 -37.75
N THR A 3 -91.11 7.94 -38.82
CA THR A 3 -89.99 8.27 -39.71
C THR A 3 -89.13 9.43 -39.18
N LEU A 4 -89.75 10.42 -38.53
CA LEU A 4 -89.03 11.55 -37.91
C LEU A 4 -88.15 11.11 -36.73
N LYS A 5 -88.59 10.12 -35.93
CA LYS A 5 -87.80 9.58 -34.81
C LYS A 5 -86.57 8.81 -35.29
N PHE A 6 -86.62 8.19 -36.47
CA PHE A 6 -85.49 7.46 -37.04
C PHE A 6 -84.42 8.42 -37.58
N LEU A 7 -84.85 9.49 -38.25
CA LEU A 7 -83.95 10.54 -38.75
C LEU A 7 -83.21 11.26 -37.61
N ILE A 8 -83.91 11.60 -36.52
CA ILE A 8 -83.30 12.25 -35.33
C ILE A 8 -82.34 11.30 -34.60
N LYS A 9 -82.64 10.00 -34.47
CA LYS A 9 -81.71 9.01 -33.90
C LYS A 9 -80.46 8.77 -34.77
N SER A 10 -80.55 8.96 -36.10
CA SER A 10 -79.40 8.84 -37.00
C SER A 10 -78.46 10.05 -36.94
N GLN A 11 -79.00 11.25 -36.71
CA GLN A 11 -78.24 12.50 -36.60
C GLN A 11 -77.52 12.62 -35.24
N LEU A 12 -78.12 12.11 -34.15
CA LEU A 12 -77.52 12.12 -32.81
C LEU A 12 -76.36 11.12 -32.61
N LYS A 13 -76.18 10.14 -33.52
CA LYS A 13 -75.01 9.24 -33.51
C LYS A 13 -73.82 9.75 -34.32
N ARG A 14 -73.91 10.94 -34.94
CA ARG A 14 -72.85 11.53 -35.77
C ARG A 14 -72.09 12.69 -35.13
N SER A 15 -72.47 13.14 -33.94
CA SER A 15 -71.59 13.97 -33.12
C SER A 15 -70.58 13.09 -32.39
N ARG A 16 -69.67 12.47 -33.15
CA ARG A 16 -68.33 12.28 -32.60
C ARG A 16 -67.84 13.71 -32.37
N LEU A 17 -67.53 14.06 -31.13
CA LEU A 17 -66.52 15.06 -30.88
C LEU A 17 -65.34 14.63 -31.75
N VAL A 18 -65.16 15.30 -32.88
CA VAL A 18 -63.87 15.31 -33.56
C VAL A 18 -63.01 16.04 -32.56
N GLN A 19 -62.39 15.26 -31.68
CA GLN A 19 -61.27 15.73 -30.89
C GLN A 19 -60.32 16.25 -31.96
N GLN A 20 -60.22 17.57 -32.08
CA GLN A 20 -59.25 18.18 -32.97
C GLN A 20 -57.92 17.60 -32.52
N VAL A 21 -57.39 16.69 -33.32
CA VAL A 21 -56.00 16.30 -33.18
C VAL A 21 -55.26 17.53 -33.67
N ASN A 22 -55.08 18.49 -32.76
CA ASN A 22 -54.14 19.59 -32.93
C ASN A 22 -52.77 18.91 -32.93
N GLY A 23 -52.38 18.39 -34.10
CA GLY A 23 -51.02 18.00 -34.34
C GLY A 23 -50.13 19.22 -34.12
N PHE A 24 -48.99 19.01 -33.47
CA PHE A 24 -48.04 20.09 -33.25
C PHE A 24 -47.65 20.73 -34.57
N THR A 25 -47.65 22.05 -34.62
CA THR A 25 -47.13 22.77 -35.76
C THR A 25 -45.62 22.53 -35.87
N MET A 26 -45.07 22.53 -37.09
CA MET A 26 -43.63 22.34 -37.31
C MET A 26 -42.78 23.36 -36.52
N ILE A 27 -43.31 24.56 -36.27
CA ILE A 27 -42.63 25.60 -35.48
C ILE A 27 -42.66 25.32 -33.98
N GLU A 28 -43.75 24.77 -33.43
CA GLU A 28 -43.80 24.34 -32.02
C GLU A 28 -42.83 23.20 -31.74
N LEU A 29 -42.71 22.23 -32.65
CA LEU A 29 -41.71 21.16 -32.54
C LEU A 29 -40.27 21.71 -32.63
N LEU A 30 -40.04 22.70 -33.49
CA LEU A 30 -38.74 23.36 -33.60
C LEU A 30 -38.37 24.13 -32.32
N ILE A 31 -39.31 24.91 -31.77
CA ILE A 31 -39.11 25.66 -30.53
C ILE A 31 -38.91 24.69 -29.35
N ALA A 32 -39.71 23.62 -29.27
CA ALA A 32 -39.56 22.61 -28.23
C ALA A 32 -38.19 21.92 -28.28
N MET A 33 -37.68 21.60 -29.48
CA MET A 33 -36.33 21.05 -29.64
C MET A 33 -35.24 22.04 -29.22
N ILE A 34 -35.36 23.32 -29.59
CA ILE A 34 -34.39 24.34 -29.19
C ILE A 34 -34.39 24.54 -27.68
N LEU A 35 -35.57 24.66 -27.05
CA LEU A 35 -35.69 24.81 -25.60
C LEU A 35 -35.19 23.56 -24.86
N ALA A 36 -35.50 22.35 -25.36
CA ALA A 36 -34.98 21.12 -24.80
C ALA A 36 -33.44 21.07 -24.86
N PHE A 37 -32.84 21.44 -25.98
CA PHE A 37 -31.38 21.48 -26.12
C PHE A 37 -30.74 22.50 -25.17
N LEU A 38 -31.34 23.69 -25.04
CA LEU A 38 -30.87 24.74 -24.13
C LEU A 38 -30.96 24.34 -22.65
N ILE A 39 -31.89 23.47 -22.28
CA ILE A 39 -32.05 22.98 -20.89
C ILE A 39 -31.20 21.74 -20.63
N ILE A 40 -31.19 20.76 -21.53
CA ILE A 40 -30.52 19.46 -21.31
C ILE A 40 -29.00 19.62 -21.30
N THR A 41 -28.44 20.44 -22.19
CA THR A 41 -26.98 20.63 -22.31
C THR A 41 -26.32 21.12 -21.01
N PRO A 42 -26.78 22.21 -20.35
CA PRO A 42 -26.18 22.65 -19.10
C PRO A 42 -26.41 21.65 -17.96
N LEU A 43 -27.55 20.94 -17.93
CA LEU A 43 -27.81 19.91 -16.92
C LEU A 43 -26.85 18.71 -17.06
N LEU A 44 -26.60 18.24 -18.29
CA LEU A 44 -25.62 17.19 -18.56
C LEU A 44 -24.20 17.66 -18.20
N GLY A 45 -23.84 18.90 -18.55
CA GLY A 45 -22.54 19.46 -18.18
C GLY A 45 -22.35 19.55 -16.67
N PHE A 46 -23.38 19.99 -15.94
CA PHE A 46 -23.36 20.02 -14.48
C PHE A 46 -23.25 18.61 -13.88
N MET A 47 -23.98 17.63 -14.42
CA MET A 47 -23.93 16.25 -13.97
C MET A 47 -22.53 15.64 -14.14
N VAL A 48 -21.88 15.84 -15.29
CA VAL A 48 -20.51 15.37 -15.52
C VAL A 48 -19.54 16.01 -14.51
N ASN A 49 -19.67 17.31 -14.26
CA ASN A 49 -18.82 18.00 -13.27
C ASN A 49 -19.03 17.46 -11.85
N ILE A 50 -20.26 17.17 -11.44
CA ILE A 50 -20.54 16.52 -10.14
C ILE A 50 -19.91 15.13 -10.10
N MET A 51 -20.17 14.30 -11.11
CA MET A 51 -19.64 12.94 -11.16
C MET A 51 -18.11 12.90 -11.12
N ASP A 52 -17.44 13.79 -11.84
CA ASP A 52 -15.99 13.88 -11.84
C ASP A 52 -15.45 14.37 -10.49
N THR A 53 -16.15 15.32 -9.86
CA THR A 53 -15.81 15.79 -8.51
C THR A 53 -15.98 14.67 -7.48
N ASP A 54 -17.10 13.96 -7.52
CA ASP A 54 -17.39 12.84 -6.62
C ASP A 54 -16.35 11.71 -6.78
N ARG A 55 -15.99 11.36 -8.03
CA ARG A 55 -14.95 10.36 -8.29
C ARG A 55 -13.58 10.79 -7.74
N LYS A 56 -13.23 12.07 -7.89
CA LYS A 56 -11.98 12.63 -7.39
C LYS A 56 -11.92 12.63 -5.86
N GLU A 57 -12.98 13.08 -5.20
CA GLU A 57 -13.06 13.08 -3.74
C GLU A 57 -13.09 11.65 -3.17
N GLN A 58 -13.79 10.72 -3.84
CA GLN A 58 -13.77 9.32 -3.46
C GLN A 58 -12.39 8.68 -3.59
N ALA A 59 -11.68 8.93 -4.71
CA ALA A 59 -10.33 8.40 -4.92
C ALA A 59 -9.34 8.93 -3.86
N LYS A 60 -9.50 10.21 -3.48
CA LYS A 60 -8.72 10.83 -2.41
C LYS A 60 -9.01 10.19 -1.05
N ALA A 61 -10.28 10.14 -0.65
CA ALA A 61 -10.69 9.57 0.64
C ALA A 61 -10.25 8.10 0.78
N ASN A 62 -10.42 7.30 -0.28
CA ASN A 62 -9.97 5.90 -0.29
C ASN A 62 -8.44 5.80 -0.14
N SER A 63 -7.69 6.68 -0.80
CA SER A 63 -6.22 6.69 -0.70
C SER A 63 -5.75 7.10 0.68
N GLU A 64 -6.39 8.10 1.31
CA GLU A 64 -6.12 8.49 2.69
C GLU A 64 -6.35 7.32 3.66
N GLN A 65 -7.49 6.62 3.53
CA GLN A 65 -7.82 5.47 4.36
C GLN A 65 -6.83 4.32 4.19
N GLU A 66 -6.46 3.97 2.95
CA GLU A 66 -5.52 2.89 2.67
C GLU A 66 -4.11 3.20 3.21
N ILE A 67 -3.65 4.44 3.08
CA ILE A 67 -2.34 4.85 3.63
C ILE A 67 -2.34 4.75 5.15
N GLN A 68 -3.41 5.20 5.82
CA GLN A 68 -3.50 5.09 7.27
C GLN A 68 -3.55 3.63 7.72
N ALA A 69 -4.32 2.78 7.05
CA ALA A 69 -4.36 1.35 7.34
C ALA A 69 -2.99 0.67 7.15
N ALA A 70 -2.24 1.08 6.12
CA ALA A 70 -0.89 0.58 5.89
C ALA A 70 0.12 1.06 6.93
N LEU A 71 0.04 2.33 7.34
CA LEU A 71 0.85 2.87 8.43
C LEU A 71 0.55 2.16 9.75
N ASP A 72 -0.72 1.94 10.07
CA ASP A 72 -1.13 1.19 11.27
C ASP A 72 -0.63 -0.25 11.24
N TYR A 73 -0.65 -0.89 10.07
CA TYR A 73 -0.08 -2.22 9.88
C TYR A 73 1.42 -2.23 10.15
N ILE A 74 2.17 -1.33 9.51
CA ILE A 74 3.62 -1.18 9.71
C ILE A 74 3.92 -0.87 11.18
N ALA A 75 3.10 -0.03 11.82
CA ALA A 75 3.27 0.37 13.21
C ALA A 75 3.10 -0.79 14.19
N ARG A 76 2.06 -1.62 14.02
CA ARG A 76 1.88 -2.84 14.84
C ARG A 76 3.08 -3.78 14.72
N ASP A 77 3.63 -3.89 13.54
CA ASP A 77 4.82 -4.69 13.26
C ASP A 77 6.08 -4.11 13.93
N LEU A 78 6.27 -2.79 13.83
CA LEU A 78 7.38 -2.06 14.45
C LEU A 78 7.30 -2.04 15.98
N GLN A 79 6.11 -2.09 16.58
CA GLN A 79 5.96 -2.21 18.03
C GLN A 79 6.60 -3.49 18.57
N GLN A 80 6.68 -4.55 17.76
CA GLN A 80 7.34 -5.82 18.10
C GLN A 80 8.83 -5.82 17.76
N ALA A 81 9.36 -4.73 17.20
CA ALA A 81 10.75 -4.64 16.79
C ALA A 81 11.68 -4.70 17.99
N ILE A 82 12.73 -5.51 17.85
CA ILE A 82 13.86 -5.62 18.77
C ILE A 82 15.08 -4.82 18.29
N TYR A 83 15.20 -4.65 16.97
CA TYR A 83 16.29 -3.93 16.33
C TYR A 83 15.81 -3.41 14.97
N ILE A 84 16.06 -2.14 14.68
CA ILE A 84 15.67 -1.50 13.42
C ILE A 84 16.94 -1.05 12.72
N TYR A 85 17.14 -1.49 11.47
CA TYR A 85 18.29 -1.08 10.67
C TYR A 85 18.10 0.36 10.19
N ASP A 86 19.17 1.15 10.33
CA ASP A 86 19.34 2.46 9.72
C ASP A 86 19.81 2.33 8.27
N ALA A 87 20.12 3.46 7.63
CA ALA A 87 20.56 3.47 6.24
C ALA A 87 21.87 2.68 6.06
N ASP A 88 22.84 2.86 6.96
CA ASP A 88 24.13 2.15 6.88
C ASP A 88 23.97 0.65 7.14
N GLY A 89 23.08 0.27 8.07
CA GLY A 89 22.77 -1.12 8.34
C GLY A 89 22.09 -1.82 7.16
N ILE A 90 21.12 -1.17 6.51
CA ILE A 90 20.49 -1.71 5.29
C ILE A 90 21.52 -1.89 4.18
N GLU A 91 22.45 -0.94 4.02
CA GLU A 91 23.54 -1.03 3.06
C GLU A 91 24.46 -2.24 3.32
N ALA A 92 24.76 -2.54 4.60
CA ALA A 92 25.56 -3.69 4.99
C ALA A 92 24.88 -5.02 4.65
N ILE A 93 23.57 -5.14 4.90
CA ILE A 93 22.82 -6.40 4.69
C ILE A 93 22.16 -6.52 3.32
N LYS A 94 22.32 -5.53 2.42
CA LYS A 94 21.60 -5.47 1.13
C LYS A 94 21.72 -6.73 0.28
N ASN A 95 22.89 -7.38 0.29
CA ASN A 95 23.16 -8.59 -0.50
C ASN A 95 22.50 -9.84 0.11
N GLN A 96 22.14 -9.76 1.38
CA GLN A 96 21.45 -10.83 2.10
C GLN A 96 19.93 -10.74 1.90
N LEU A 97 19.38 -9.54 1.68
CA LEU A 97 17.96 -9.34 1.42
C LEU A 97 17.50 -9.98 0.10
N PRO A 98 16.22 -10.38 -0.02
CA PRO A 98 15.68 -10.92 -1.26
C PRO A 98 15.77 -9.89 -2.39
N ASN A 99 15.91 -10.37 -3.62
CA ASN A 99 15.91 -9.53 -4.82
C ASN A 99 16.97 -8.40 -4.77
N SER A 100 18.14 -8.68 -4.17
CA SER A 100 19.21 -7.70 -3.98
C SER A 100 19.70 -7.05 -5.29
N SER A 101 19.63 -7.78 -6.40
CA SER A 101 19.97 -7.30 -7.75
C SER A 101 18.83 -6.61 -8.50
N ALA A 102 17.59 -6.65 -7.99
CA ALA A 102 16.43 -6.12 -8.70
C ALA A 102 16.45 -4.59 -8.74
N THR A 103 16.22 -4.00 -9.91
CA THR A 103 16.27 -2.54 -10.12
C THR A 103 14.93 -1.85 -9.87
N ASP A 104 13.87 -2.62 -9.66
CA ASP A 104 12.48 -2.19 -9.53
C ASP A 104 12.07 -1.96 -8.07
N ARG A 105 12.94 -2.23 -7.09
CA ARG A 105 12.61 -2.17 -5.67
C ARG A 105 13.76 -1.74 -4.77
N VAL A 106 13.40 -1.12 -3.65
CA VAL A 106 14.34 -0.64 -2.63
C VAL A 106 13.77 -0.91 -1.23
N PRO A 107 14.53 -1.51 -0.31
CA PRO A 107 14.12 -1.65 1.09
C PRO A 107 14.18 -0.29 1.80
N VAL A 108 13.15 0.02 2.58
CA VAL A 108 13.02 1.30 3.31
C VAL A 108 12.95 1.09 4.81
N VAL A 109 12.28 0.04 5.27
CA VAL A 109 12.18 -0.28 6.69
C VAL A 109 12.54 -1.75 6.85
N VAL A 110 13.65 -2.02 7.54
CA VAL A 110 14.12 -3.39 7.81
C VAL A 110 14.36 -3.52 9.29
N PHE A 111 13.81 -4.55 9.91
CA PHE A 111 13.91 -4.76 11.36
C PHE A 111 13.73 -6.22 11.73
N TRP A 112 14.30 -6.56 12.88
CA TRP A 112 14.04 -7.81 13.56
C TRP A 112 12.89 -7.61 14.54
N LYS A 113 11.98 -8.58 14.59
CA LYS A 113 10.88 -8.62 15.56
C LYS A 113 10.79 -9.96 16.28
N ARG A 114 10.14 -9.96 17.44
CA ARG A 114 9.71 -11.18 18.13
C ARG A 114 8.27 -11.48 17.76
N GLU A 115 8.04 -12.67 17.21
CA GLU A 115 6.74 -13.15 16.79
C GLU A 115 6.24 -14.25 17.73
N LEU A 116 5.00 -14.13 18.18
CA LEU A 116 4.34 -15.14 19.00
C LEU A 116 3.92 -16.32 18.13
N VAL A 117 4.33 -17.52 18.50
CA VAL A 117 3.87 -18.78 17.93
C VAL A 117 2.97 -19.44 18.96
N ASN A 118 1.68 -19.43 18.67
CA ASN A 118 0.67 -19.92 19.59
C ASN A 118 0.70 -21.45 19.68
N GLN A 119 0.56 -21.97 20.90
CA GLN A 119 0.36 -23.39 21.19
C GLN A 119 1.39 -24.30 20.49
N ALA A 120 2.64 -23.87 20.46
CA ALA A 120 3.72 -24.61 19.83
C ALA A 120 4.28 -25.68 20.77
N LEU A 121 4.51 -25.33 22.04
CA LEU A 121 5.19 -26.19 23.01
C LEU A 121 4.18 -27.13 23.67
N THR A 122 4.51 -28.42 23.84
CA THR A 122 3.67 -29.35 24.62
C THR A 122 4.17 -29.38 26.06
N ILE A 123 3.31 -29.04 27.03
CA ILE A 123 3.65 -29.05 28.45
C ILE A 123 3.41 -30.45 29.01
N THR A 124 2.15 -30.90 29.03
CA THR A 124 1.74 -32.23 29.51
C THR A 124 0.52 -32.72 28.74
N GLY A 125 0.54 -33.96 28.26
CA GLY A 125 -0.59 -34.55 27.53
C GLY A 125 -0.96 -33.75 26.28
N THR A 126 -2.14 -33.13 26.28
CA THR A 126 -2.67 -32.30 25.17
C THR A 126 -2.51 -30.80 25.40
N GLU A 127 -2.04 -30.36 26.57
CA GLU A 127 -1.87 -28.95 26.89
C GLU A 127 -0.68 -28.36 26.13
N LYS A 128 -0.91 -27.19 25.52
CA LYS A 128 0.09 -26.49 24.71
C LYS A 128 0.31 -25.08 25.21
N ASP A 129 1.56 -24.63 25.15
CA ASP A 129 1.99 -23.29 25.51
C ASP A 129 2.48 -22.51 24.28
N ASP A 130 2.46 -21.19 24.41
CA ASP A 130 2.95 -20.28 23.41
C ASP A 130 4.47 -20.11 23.51
N THR A 131 5.11 -19.73 22.41
CA THR A 131 6.53 -19.40 22.39
C THR A 131 6.81 -18.22 21.48
N PHE A 132 8.04 -17.71 21.49
CA PHE A 132 8.45 -16.63 20.61
C PHE A 132 9.55 -17.08 19.68
N VAL A 133 9.44 -16.68 18.42
CA VAL A 133 10.48 -16.83 17.41
C VAL A 133 10.93 -15.46 16.92
N TYR A 134 12.14 -15.39 16.37
CA TYR A 134 12.62 -14.18 15.71
C TYR A 134 12.21 -14.17 14.25
N SER A 135 11.81 -13.00 13.76
CA SER A 135 11.45 -12.78 12.36
C SER A 135 12.19 -11.55 11.84
N LEU A 136 12.74 -11.65 10.63
CA LEU A 136 13.28 -10.51 9.88
C LEU A 136 12.19 -10.02 8.92
N VAL A 137 11.85 -8.74 9.02
CA VAL A 137 10.83 -8.10 8.19
C VAL A 137 11.47 -6.97 7.39
N ALA A 138 11.12 -6.87 6.11
CA ALA A 138 11.53 -5.79 5.23
C ALA A 138 10.33 -5.23 4.46
N TYR A 139 10.18 -3.91 4.49
CA TYR A 139 9.23 -3.18 3.65
C TYR A 139 9.96 -2.54 2.48
N TYR A 140 9.46 -2.80 1.28
CA TYR A 140 10.01 -2.34 0.02
C TYR A 140 9.11 -1.29 -0.62
N LEU A 141 9.72 -0.25 -1.20
CA LEU A 141 9.10 0.55 -2.25
C LEU A 141 9.39 -0.12 -3.60
N ILE A 142 8.35 -0.40 -4.37
CA ILE A 142 8.46 -1.10 -5.66
C ILE A 142 7.82 -0.25 -6.74
N LYS A 143 8.50 -0.10 -7.88
CA LYS A 143 7.95 0.41 -9.13
C LYS A 143 8.45 -0.44 -10.28
N ASP A 144 7.53 -1.18 -10.89
CA ASP A 144 7.83 -1.95 -12.08
C ASP A 144 8.18 -1.01 -13.24
N ALA A 145 9.17 -1.41 -14.04
CA ALA A 145 9.58 -0.68 -15.24
C ALA A 145 8.48 -0.68 -16.33
N THR A 146 7.66 -1.73 -16.35
CA THR A 146 6.55 -1.91 -17.29
C THR A 146 5.22 -1.93 -16.56
N SER A 147 4.17 -1.40 -17.18
CA SER A 147 2.81 -1.51 -16.68
C SER A 147 2.40 -2.99 -16.57
N SER A 148 1.89 -3.39 -15.42
CA SER A 148 1.33 -4.74 -15.23
C SER A 148 -0.19 -4.70 -15.34
N SER A 149 -0.84 -5.81 -15.67
CA SER A 149 -2.31 -5.91 -15.64
C SER A 149 -2.87 -6.05 -14.23
N THR A 150 -2.03 -6.41 -13.25
CA THR A 150 -2.43 -6.69 -11.86
C THR A 150 -2.38 -5.44 -10.99
N TRP A 151 -1.39 -4.59 -11.24
CA TRP A 151 -1.05 -3.43 -10.42
C TRP A 151 -1.18 -2.14 -11.21
N SER A 152 -1.43 -1.05 -10.49
CA SER A 152 -1.53 0.28 -11.05
C SER A 152 -0.20 0.74 -11.67
N ASN A 153 -0.27 1.83 -12.43
CA ASN A 153 0.92 2.48 -12.97
C ASN A 153 1.67 3.31 -11.92
N ALA A 154 1.24 3.32 -10.65
CA ALA A 154 1.90 3.96 -9.53
C ALA A 154 3.01 3.08 -8.92
N ALA A 155 3.67 3.58 -7.87
CA ALA A 155 4.52 2.75 -7.02
C ALA A 155 3.67 2.00 -5.98
N ARG A 156 4.24 0.94 -5.40
CA ARG A 156 3.60 0.13 -4.37
C ARG A 156 4.53 -0.16 -3.20
N ILE A 157 3.93 -0.44 -2.05
CA ILE A 157 4.65 -0.94 -0.88
C ILE A 157 4.36 -2.42 -0.74
N ALA A 158 5.41 -3.20 -0.55
CA ALA A 158 5.29 -4.61 -0.25
C ALA A 158 6.11 -4.99 0.97
N ARG A 159 5.58 -5.95 1.72
CA ARG A 159 6.17 -6.52 2.91
C ARG A 159 6.77 -7.88 2.58
N TRP A 160 7.96 -8.13 3.07
CA TRP A 160 8.60 -9.43 3.06
C TRP A 160 8.96 -9.86 4.47
N GLN A 161 8.88 -11.14 4.75
CA GLN A 161 9.25 -11.69 6.05
C GLN A 161 9.82 -13.10 5.92
N ILE A 162 10.82 -13.40 6.74
CA ILE A 162 11.26 -14.75 7.09
C ILE A 162 11.27 -14.90 8.62
N LYS A 163 11.06 -16.13 9.10
CA LYS A 163 11.02 -16.43 10.54
C LYS A 163 11.84 -17.65 10.92
N ASP A 164 12.26 -17.69 12.18
CA ASP A 164 12.84 -18.87 12.80
C ASP A 164 11.80 -19.97 13.00
N GLY A 165 12.29 -21.18 13.25
CA GLY A 165 11.49 -22.31 13.68
C GLY A 165 11.42 -22.41 15.20
N VAL A 166 10.55 -23.29 15.68
CA VAL A 166 10.49 -23.62 17.12
C VAL A 166 11.36 -24.86 17.38
N PRO A 167 12.52 -24.72 18.03
CA PRO A 167 13.40 -25.86 18.29
C PRO A 167 12.76 -26.83 19.27
N ALA A 168 13.03 -28.12 19.09
CA ALA A 168 12.56 -29.20 19.95
C ALA A 168 13.66 -30.22 20.21
N SER A 169 13.57 -30.97 21.32
CA SER A 169 14.47 -32.11 21.57
C SER A 169 14.09 -33.33 20.73
N THR A 170 12.79 -33.53 20.50
CA THR A 170 12.21 -34.54 19.61
C THR A 170 11.27 -33.85 18.64
N GLY A 171 11.43 -34.09 17.33
CA GLY A 171 10.70 -33.34 16.32
C GLY A 171 11.00 -33.79 14.90
N VAL A 172 10.62 -32.96 13.93
CA VAL A 172 10.89 -33.16 12.52
C VAL A 172 12.21 -32.52 12.11
N ASP A 173 12.86 -33.08 11.09
CA ASP A 173 13.96 -32.43 10.40
C ASP A 173 13.41 -31.42 9.40
N CYS A 174 13.94 -30.21 9.41
CA CYS A 174 13.58 -29.18 8.44
C CYS A 174 14.69 -29.04 7.41
N THR A 175 14.34 -29.06 6.13
CA THR A 175 15.30 -28.94 5.03
C THR A 175 16.17 -27.69 5.17
N GLY A 176 17.49 -27.85 5.09
CA GLY A 176 18.45 -26.76 5.19
C GLY A 176 18.85 -26.38 6.63
N TYR A 177 18.35 -27.07 7.65
CA TYR A 177 18.61 -26.75 9.06
C TYR A 177 19.13 -27.95 9.86
N THR A 178 20.11 -27.68 10.73
CA THR A 178 20.63 -28.67 11.67
C THR A 178 19.86 -28.57 12.98
N GLY A 179 19.03 -29.57 13.29
CA GLY A 179 18.28 -29.62 14.55
C GLY A 179 16.90 -30.26 14.36
N LYS A 180 16.22 -30.50 15.49
CA LYS A 180 14.82 -30.95 15.50
C LYS A 180 13.92 -29.76 15.78
N TYR A 181 12.79 -29.72 15.08
CA TYR A 181 11.80 -28.66 15.20
C TYR A 181 10.41 -29.23 15.43
N ILE A 182 9.53 -28.43 16.02
CA ILE A 182 8.13 -28.80 16.18
C ILE A 182 7.47 -28.87 14.80
N SER A 183 6.71 -29.94 14.55
CA SER A 183 6.00 -30.14 13.29
C SER A 183 5.12 -28.92 12.94
N GLY A 184 5.23 -28.44 11.70
CA GLY A 184 4.55 -27.22 11.24
C GLY A 184 5.25 -25.89 11.61
N ASN A 185 6.31 -25.93 12.42
CA ASN A 185 7.07 -24.75 12.86
C ASN A 185 8.54 -24.81 12.42
N CYS A 186 8.78 -25.20 11.17
CA CYS A 186 10.11 -25.12 10.57
C CYS A 186 10.55 -23.67 10.32
N PRO A 187 11.86 -23.36 10.39
CA PRO A 187 12.38 -22.08 9.94
C PRO A 187 12.08 -21.85 8.46
N SER A 188 11.93 -20.59 8.08
CA SER A 188 11.74 -20.21 6.68
C SER A 188 13.04 -20.41 5.90
N PRO A 189 13.03 -20.96 4.67
CA PRO A 189 14.23 -21.09 3.85
C PRO A 189 15.01 -19.77 3.73
N GLY A 190 16.32 -19.82 3.94
CA GLY A 190 17.20 -18.66 3.95
C GLY A 190 17.30 -17.93 5.31
N PHE A 191 16.51 -18.34 6.31
CA PHE A 191 16.60 -17.80 7.67
C PHE A 191 17.88 -18.24 8.37
N THR A 192 18.49 -17.34 9.15
CA THR A 192 19.56 -17.64 10.10
C THR A 192 19.42 -16.66 11.25
N LEU A 193 19.58 -17.13 12.49
CA LEU A 193 19.55 -16.25 13.65
C LEU A 193 20.79 -15.35 13.67
N PHE A 194 20.60 -14.06 13.99
CA PHE A 194 21.72 -13.14 14.21
C PHE A 194 22.60 -13.62 15.36
N LYS A 195 23.91 -13.38 15.24
CA LYS A 195 24.90 -13.76 16.26
C LYS A 195 25.31 -12.53 17.04
N LEU A 196 25.10 -12.57 18.35
CA LEU A 196 25.51 -11.49 19.26
C LEU A 196 26.86 -11.75 19.94
N ASP A 197 27.48 -12.89 19.63
CA ASP A 197 28.80 -13.26 20.15
C ASP A 197 29.91 -12.45 19.47
N GLY A 198 31.00 -12.20 20.20
CA GLY A 198 32.17 -11.48 19.70
C GLY A 198 32.27 -10.01 20.15
N VAL A 199 33.33 -9.34 19.68
CA VAL A 199 33.67 -7.95 20.01
C VAL A 199 32.97 -6.99 19.04
N GLY A 200 32.53 -5.83 19.53
CA GLY A 200 31.89 -4.79 18.73
C GLY A 200 30.58 -4.30 19.32
N THR A 201 30.01 -3.26 18.69
CA THR A 201 28.68 -2.75 19.07
C THR A 201 27.59 -3.72 18.62
N ILE A 202 26.37 -3.55 19.15
CA ILE A 202 25.22 -4.30 18.66
C ILE A 202 25.00 -4.08 17.16
N ASN A 203 25.29 -2.88 16.64
CA ASN A 203 25.15 -2.55 15.23
C ASN A 203 26.11 -3.36 14.36
N ASP A 204 27.39 -3.46 14.76
CA ASP A 204 28.38 -4.22 14.01
C ASP A 204 27.96 -5.69 13.89
N LYS A 205 27.42 -6.24 14.97
CA LYS A 205 26.93 -7.63 15.05
C LYS A 205 25.69 -7.85 14.19
N MET A 206 24.72 -6.94 14.24
CA MET A 206 23.50 -7.02 13.42
C MET A 206 23.77 -6.79 11.93
N ASN A 207 24.77 -5.96 11.59
CA ASN A 207 25.20 -5.69 10.22
C ASN A 207 26.04 -6.83 9.63
N ALA A 208 26.66 -7.65 10.47
CA ALA A 208 27.38 -8.87 10.08
C ALA A 208 26.45 -10.07 9.85
N TRP A 209 25.12 -9.89 9.91
CA TRP A 209 24.17 -10.95 9.64
C TRP A 209 24.29 -11.45 8.19
N VAL A 210 24.25 -12.78 8.02
CA VAL A 210 24.32 -13.46 6.72
C VAL A 210 23.19 -14.48 6.66
N LYS A 211 22.53 -14.58 5.51
CA LYS A 211 21.44 -15.53 5.30
C LYS A 211 21.95 -16.98 5.23
N ALA A 212 21.04 -17.94 5.41
CA ALA A 212 21.35 -19.34 5.12
C ALA A 212 21.58 -19.58 3.62
N THR A 213 22.21 -20.70 3.27
CA THR A 213 22.49 -21.10 1.89
C THR A 213 21.23 -21.31 1.05
N GLU A 214 20.12 -21.68 1.70
CA GLU A 214 18.83 -21.89 1.05
C GLU A 214 18.28 -20.61 0.40
N THR A 215 17.63 -20.78 -0.75
CA THR A 215 16.95 -19.69 -1.44
C THR A 215 15.66 -19.32 -0.71
N TYR A 216 15.35 -18.03 -0.67
CA TYR A 216 14.08 -17.57 -0.11
C TYR A 216 12.91 -18.12 -0.90
N THR A 217 11.94 -18.69 -0.18
CA THR A 217 10.63 -19.07 -0.73
C THR A 217 9.53 -18.11 -0.33
N ALA A 218 9.82 -17.18 0.59
CA ALA A 218 8.86 -16.19 1.05
C ALA A 218 8.69 -15.08 0.00
N ASP A 219 7.46 -14.93 -0.50
CA ASP A 219 7.06 -13.87 -1.42
C ASP A 219 6.78 -12.55 -0.69
N THR A 220 6.78 -11.46 -1.47
CA THR A 220 6.40 -10.14 -0.98
C THR A 220 4.87 -9.96 -1.03
N THR A 221 4.24 -9.63 0.10
CA THR A 221 2.82 -9.26 0.17
C THR A 221 2.65 -7.77 -0.08
N VAL A 222 1.89 -7.38 -1.10
CA VAL A 222 1.59 -5.96 -1.39
C VAL A 222 0.62 -5.41 -0.34
N LEU A 223 0.94 -4.24 0.23
CA LEU A 223 0.08 -3.53 1.17
C LEU A 223 -0.74 -2.43 0.48
N VAL A 224 -0.09 -1.62 -0.35
CA VAL A 224 -0.71 -0.46 -1.02
C VAL A 224 -0.09 -0.31 -2.40
N ASP A 225 -0.93 -0.08 -3.41
CA ASP A 225 -0.56 -0.01 -4.83
C ASP A 225 -0.71 1.39 -5.45
N PHE A 226 -0.92 2.40 -4.60
CA PHE A 226 -1.16 3.79 -5.00
C PHE A 226 -0.21 4.73 -4.27
N ILE A 227 1.10 4.47 -4.37
CA ILE A 227 2.16 5.25 -3.73
C ILE A 227 2.77 6.22 -4.74
N ASP A 228 3.14 7.40 -4.26
CA ASP A 228 3.80 8.39 -5.10
C ASP A 228 5.14 7.87 -5.63
N GLN A 229 5.32 8.03 -6.93
CA GLN A 229 6.46 7.57 -7.71
C GLN A 229 7.29 8.71 -8.28
N THR A 230 6.95 9.95 -7.93
CA THR A 230 7.69 11.13 -8.35
C THR A 230 9.12 11.02 -7.83
N LYS A 231 10.07 11.32 -8.72
CA LYS A 231 11.49 11.25 -8.39
C LYS A 231 11.99 12.61 -7.93
N THR A 232 13.08 12.57 -7.18
CA THR A 232 13.80 13.76 -6.73
C THR A 232 14.53 14.50 -7.86
N ASP A 233 14.73 13.85 -9.00
CA ASP A 233 15.34 14.41 -10.22
C ASP A 233 14.35 14.63 -11.36
N ASP A 234 13.03 14.51 -11.11
CA ASP A 234 12.00 14.92 -12.07
C ASP A 234 11.94 16.45 -12.20
N THR A 235 11.39 16.96 -13.32
CA THR A 235 11.25 18.40 -13.60
C THR A 235 10.45 19.14 -12.52
N THR A 236 9.43 18.48 -11.99
CA THR A 236 8.71 18.88 -10.77
C THR A 236 9.06 17.87 -9.69
N PRO A 237 10.09 18.14 -8.89
CA PRO A 237 10.66 17.13 -8.01
C PRO A 237 9.69 16.77 -6.89
N ALA A 238 9.80 15.52 -6.46
CA ALA A 238 9.09 15.04 -5.29
C ALA A 238 9.49 15.84 -4.04
N PRO A 239 8.54 16.16 -3.12
CA PRO A 239 8.88 16.76 -1.84
C PRO A 239 9.95 15.96 -1.10
N ALA A 240 10.95 16.66 -0.58
CA ALA A 240 12.09 16.04 0.07
C ALA A 240 11.68 15.28 1.34
N ALA A 241 12.30 14.13 1.58
CA ALA A 241 12.12 13.38 2.81
C ALA A 241 12.77 14.13 3.99
N THR A 242 11.97 14.49 4.99
CA THR A 242 12.38 15.22 6.20
C THR A 242 12.23 14.37 7.44
N CYS A 243 13.25 14.36 8.30
CA CYS A 243 13.20 13.73 9.61
C CYS A 243 12.97 14.75 10.71
N PRO A 244 12.43 14.33 11.87
CA PRO A 244 12.34 15.18 13.05
C PRO A 244 13.69 15.77 13.43
N THR A 245 13.66 16.99 13.94
CA THR A 245 14.83 17.73 14.43
C THR A 245 14.87 17.78 15.96
N ASP A 246 14.06 16.95 16.63
CA ASP A 246 13.92 16.94 18.09
C ASP A 246 15.13 16.31 18.80
N ASN A 247 15.89 15.48 18.09
CA ASN A 247 17.20 15.00 18.54
C ASN A 247 18.13 14.77 17.33
N ASN A 248 19.44 14.66 17.58
CA ASN A 248 20.44 14.43 16.52
C ASN A 248 20.68 12.94 16.22
N THR A 249 19.82 12.03 16.71
CA THR A 249 20.00 10.58 16.54
C THR A 249 19.18 10.02 15.37
N TRP A 250 18.30 10.82 14.78
CA TRP A 250 17.54 10.41 13.59
C TRP A 250 18.44 10.26 12.37
N GLN A 251 18.41 9.06 11.80
CA GLN A 251 18.99 8.77 10.50
C GLN A 251 17.88 8.58 9.48
N LYS A 252 17.96 9.34 8.39
CA LYS A 252 17.02 9.23 7.28
C LYS A 252 17.30 7.96 6.48
N VAL A 253 16.29 7.12 6.37
CA VAL A 253 16.24 5.98 5.45
C VAL A 253 15.23 6.32 4.36
N SER A 254 15.72 7.00 3.33
CA SER A 254 15.00 7.15 2.07
C SER A 254 15.50 6.11 1.08
N PRO A 255 14.70 5.76 0.05
CA PRO A 255 15.19 4.94 -1.05
C PRO A 255 16.47 5.48 -1.72
N ASN A 256 16.81 6.76 -1.54
CA ASN A 256 17.96 7.43 -2.12
C ASN A 256 19.25 7.24 -1.29
N THR A 257 19.58 6.00 -0.92
CA THR A 257 20.90 5.69 -0.34
C THR A 257 21.93 5.44 -1.45
N ALA A 258 23.22 5.42 -1.10
CA ALA A 258 24.32 5.29 -2.06
C ALA A 258 24.21 4.05 -2.97
N SER A 259 23.64 2.93 -2.51
CA SER A 259 23.49 1.73 -3.35
C SER A 259 22.17 1.66 -4.11
N PHE A 260 21.19 2.47 -3.75
CA PHE A 260 19.88 2.46 -4.38
C PHE A 260 19.61 3.67 -5.26
N ASN A 261 20.40 4.76 -5.14
CA ASN A 261 20.24 6.00 -5.92
C ASN A 261 20.41 5.85 -7.44
N THR A 262 21.05 4.77 -7.90
CA THR A 262 21.16 4.41 -9.32
C THR A 262 19.86 3.83 -9.88
N ARG A 263 18.95 3.38 -9.00
CA ARG A 263 17.64 2.84 -9.35
C ARG A 263 16.63 3.98 -9.41
N ASN A 264 15.70 3.91 -10.37
CA ASN A 264 14.59 4.87 -10.45
C ASN A 264 13.76 4.90 -9.16
N THR A 265 13.51 3.73 -8.55
CA THR A 265 12.84 3.61 -7.26
C THR A 265 13.61 4.22 -6.11
N GLY A 266 14.94 4.23 -6.18
CA GLY A 266 15.79 4.87 -5.19
C GLY A 266 15.63 6.38 -5.17
N LYS A 267 15.15 7.00 -6.25
CA LYS A 267 14.98 8.46 -6.29
C LYS A 267 13.62 8.93 -5.80
N MET A 268 12.71 8.01 -5.44
CA MET A 268 11.35 8.33 -5.02
C MET A 268 11.26 8.63 -3.52
N THR A 269 10.37 9.54 -3.13
CA THR A 269 10.13 9.90 -1.72
C THR A 269 8.71 9.58 -1.24
N GLY A 270 7.95 8.79 -2.01
CA GLY A 270 6.60 8.35 -1.62
C GLY A 270 6.56 7.42 -0.40
N PHE A 271 7.70 6.81 -0.05
CA PHE A 271 7.87 6.01 1.15
C PHE A 271 9.28 6.22 1.69
N TYR A 272 9.39 6.71 2.92
CA TYR A 272 10.66 6.83 3.63
C TYR A 272 10.46 6.67 5.14
N ALA A 273 11.56 6.43 5.84
CA ALA A 273 11.57 6.35 7.30
C ALA A 273 12.71 7.16 7.90
N CYS A 274 12.54 7.52 9.17
CA CYS A 274 13.56 8.11 10.01
C CYS A 274 13.75 7.19 11.19
N ILE A 275 14.98 6.71 11.40
CA ILE A 275 15.29 5.69 12.39
C ILE A 275 16.17 6.30 13.47
N ASP A 276 15.73 6.19 14.71
CA ASP A 276 16.50 6.48 15.91
C ASP A 276 16.86 5.15 16.59
N ARG A 277 18.09 4.72 16.34
CA ARG A 277 18.61 3.44 16.85
C ARG A 277 18.77 3.42 18.37
N VAL A 278 19.05 4.58 18.98
CA VAL A 278 19.31 4.67 20.43
C VAL A 278 18.04 4.32 21.21
N ASN A 279 16.89 4.78 20.69
CA ASN A 279 15.59 4.57 21.31
C ASN A 279 14.76 3.46 20.64
N THR A 280 15.34 2.70 19.70
CA THR A 280 14.63 1.73 18.84
C THR A 280 13.32 2.31 18.29
N THR A 281 13.36 3.56 17.83
CA THR A 281 12.18 4.29 17.37
C THR A 281 12.27 4.54 15.88
N ALA A 282 11.16 4.39 15.17
CA ALA A 282 11.06 4.70 13.75
C ALA A 282 9.88 5.66 13.52
N GLN A 283 10.10 6.68 12.69
CA GLN A 283 9.03 7.43 12.07
C GLN A 283 8.92 7.03 10.62
N VAL A 284 7.78 6.46 10.25
CA VAL A 284 7.50 6.05 8.88
C VAL A 284 6.58 7.07 8.24
N THR A 285 6.90 7.51 7.02
CA THR A 285 6.09 8.45 6.25
C THR A 285 5.73 7.85 4.90
N LEU A 286 4.43 7.91 4.58
CA LEU A 286 3.88 7.49 3.30
C LEU A 286 3.20 8.67 2.61
N ARG A 287 3.42 8.79 1.31
CA ARG A 287 2.68 9.68 0.42
C ARG A 287 2.06 8.85 -0.69
N GLY A 288 0.73 8.85 -0.75
CA GLY A 288 -0.02 8.15 -1.78
C GLY A 288 -0.20 8.97 -3.03
N ASN A 289 -0.90 8.36 -3.98
CA ASN A 289 -1.23 8.93 -5.28
C ASN A 289 -2.67 8.54 -5.66
N ALA A 290 -3.63 9.39 -5.30
CA ALA A 290 -5.03 9.17 -5.61
C ALA A 290 -5.32 9.29 -7.12
N LEU A 291 -4.50 10.03 -7.87
CA LEU A 291 -4.67 10.19 -9.32
C LEU A 291 -4.50 8.84 -10.04
N ALA A 292 -3.66 7.95 -9.53
CA ALA A 292 -3.46 6.63 -10.12
C ALA A 292 -4.71 5.72 -10.07
N ARG A 293 -5.75 6.09 -9.32
CA ARG A 293 -7.07 5.43 -9.36
C ARG A 293 -7.98 5.93 -10.48
N LEU A 294 -7.68 7.12 -11.00
CA LEU A 294 -8.53 7.84 -11.94
C LEU A 294 -7.96 7.83 -13.36
N GLN A 295 -6.63 7.80 -13.47
CA GLN A 295 -5.90 7.88 -14.73
C GLN A 295 -4.64 7.00 -14.71
N SER A 296 -4.12 6.71 -15.91
CA SER A 296 -2.95 5.86 -16.11
C SER A 296 -1.68 6.63 -16.49
N ASN A 297 -1.80 7.94 -16.72
CA ASN A 297 -0.72 8.85 -17.12
C ASN A 297 -0.69 10.09 -16.19
N ASN A 298 0.34 10.94 -16.31
CA ASN A 298 0.47 12.17 -15.52
C ASN A 298 0.30 11.94 -14.01
N LEU A 299 0.96 10.90 -13.51
CA LEU A 299 0.86 10.44 -12.13
C LEU A 299 1.86 11.12 -11.20
N ASN A 300 2.74 11.97 -11.73
CA ASN A 300 3.73 12.64 -10.92
C ASN A 300 3.10 13.78 -10.11
N TYR A 301 3.66 13.97 -8.93
CA TYR A 301 3.37 15.05 -8.02
C TYR A 301 3.65 16.39 -8.67
N THR A 302 2.73 17.31 -8.44
CA THR A 302 2.88 18.74 -8.73
C THR A 302 2.22 19.50 -7.59
N ASP A 303 2.68 20.73 -7.31
CA ASP A 303 2.08 21.57 -6.26
C ASP A 303 0.59 21.83 -6.52
N THR A 304 0.19 21.96 -7.79
CA THR A 304 -1.21 22.14 -8.20
C THR A 304 -2.09 20.95 -7.82
N ASN A 305 -1.55 19.73 -7.88
CA ASN A 305 -2.30 18.50 -7.59
C ASN A 305 -2.02 17.94 -6.20
N LYS A 306 -1.35 18.68 -5.30
CA LYS A 306 -0.94 18.23 -3.96
C LYS A 306 -2.06 17.56 -3.17
N THR A 307 -3.30 18.04 -3.30
CA THR A 307 -4.49 17.47 -2.63
C THR A 307 -4.77 16.01 -2.98
N TYR A 308 -4.29 15.53 -4.14
CA TYR A 308 -4.42 14.14 -4.58
C TYR A 308 -3.22 13.26 -4.18
N PHE A 309 -2.27 13.81 -3.43
CA PHE A 309 -1.12 13.09 -2.87
C PHE A 309 -1.17 13.13 -1.35
N PRO A 310 -2.15 12.46 -0.73
CA PRO A 310 -2.27 12.45 0.72
C PRO A 310 -1.02 11.88 1.35
N SER A 311 -0.57 12.52 2.43
CA SER A 311 0.63 12.13 3.16
C SER A 311 0.28 11.91 4.62
N ALA A 312 0.79 10.84 5.20
CA ALA A 312 0.65 10.55 6.62
C ALA A 312 1.96 10.00 7.17
N SER A 313 2.16 10.19 8.47
CA SER A 313 3.34 9.69 9.17
C SER A 313 2.97 9.18 10.55
N ILE A 314 3.63 8.10 10.98
CA ILE A 314 3.48 7.54 12.31
C ILE A 314 4.85 7.36 12.95
N ARG A 315 4.96 7.69 14.24
CA ARG A 315 6.16 7.45 15.04
C ARG A 315 5.88 6.29 16.01
N VAL A 316 6.77 5.31 16.02
CA VAL A 316 6.59 4.05 16.74
C VAL A 316 7.89 3.68 17.43
N GLN A 317 7.80 3.38 18.72
CA GLN A 317 8.89 2.81 19.48
C GLN A 317 8.75 1.29 19.55
N GLY A 318 9.80 0.57 19.17
CA GLY A 318 9.90 -0.87 19.35
C GLY A 318 9.97 -1.23 20.83
N ARG A 319 9.15 -2.19 21.24
CA ARG A 319 9.08 -2.68 22.63
C ARG A 319 9.76 -4.04 22.81
N GLY A 320 10.37 -4.55 21.75
CA GLY A 320 11.12 -5.80 21.80
C GLY A 320 12.42 -5.60 22.56
N TYR A 321 12.75 -6.55 23.43
CA TYR A 321 14.03 -6.59 24.14
C TYR A 321 14.92 -7.68 23.55
N LEU A 322 16.19 -7.34 23.34
CA LEU A 322 17.28 -8.28 23.10
C LEU A 322 17.95 -8.60 24.43
N PHE A 323 17.96 -9.87 24.81
CA PHE A 323 18.77 -10.31 25.94
C PHE A 323 20.21 -10.50 25.45
N THR A 324 21.06 -9.51 25.69
CA THR A 324 22.51 -9.67 25.56
C THR A 324 23.04 -10.24 26.88
N LYS A 325 23.70 -11.40 26.84
CA LYS A 325 24.45 -11.91 27.99
C LYS A 325 25.72 -11.10 28.21
#